data_AF-A0A7W0FAF0-F1
#
_entry.id   AF-A0A7W0FAF0-F1
#
_cell.length_a   1.000
_cell.length_b   1.000
_cell.length_c   1.000
_cell.angle_alpha   90.00
_cell.angle_beta   90.00
_cell.angle_gamma   90.00
#
_symmetry.space_group_name_H-M   'P 1'
#
loop_
_entity.id
_entity.type
_entity.pdbx_description
1 polymer ?
#
loop_
_entity_poly.entity_id
_entity_poly.type
_entity_poly.pdbx_seq_one_letter_code
_entity_poly.pdbx_strand_id
1 'polypeptide(L)'
;MVNKKEKAYTTFTISRICGVYPTTVANWIDKGSLKAFITPGGHRRVERGELFKFLKKYNVTAPQGLIVRRRRKRKRILVVDDDNNVMKSIVKILENSIEKYEILTARDGFQAGQLVSDFKPEIVVLDIMLPGVDGFSVCAEIKKRSAAIKILAITGFDSPETRE
;
A
#
# COMPACT_ATOMS: atom_id res chain seq x y z
N MET A 1 23.12 23.21 7.20
CA MET A 1 22.27 22.08 7.67
C MET A 1 20.96 22.66 8.20
N VAL A 2 19.88 22.65 7.41
CA VAL A 2 18.61 23.28 7.80
C VAL A 2 17.70 22.21 8.41
N ASN A 3 17.49 22.30 9.72
CA ASN A 3 16.67 21.38 10.49
C ASN A 3 15.19 21.55 10.09
N LYS A 4 14.63 20.52 9.44
CA LYS A 4 13.29 20.51 8.87
C LYS A 4 12.28 20.45 10.03
N LYS A 5 11.81 21.60 10.53
CA LYS A 5 10.81 21.75 11.60
C LYS A 5 9.82 20.58 11.60
N GLU A 6 9.96 19.66 12.54
CA GLU A 6 8.96 18.63 12.76
C GLU A 6 7.66 19.33 13.17
N LYS A 7 6.60 19.14 12.37
CA LYS A 7 5.29 19.76 12.64
C LYS A 7 4.73 19.20 13.94
N ALA A 8 4.61 20.04 14.97
CA ALA A 8 3.88 19.72 16.19
C ALA A 8 2.36 19.88 15.95
N TYR A 9 1.57 18.96 16.50
CA TYR A 9 0.12 18.92 16.38
C TYR A 9 -0.56 19.69 17.52
N THR A 10 -1.68 20.34 17.22
CA THR A 10 -2.55 20.93 18.25
C THR A 10 -3.49 19.86 18.83
N THR A 11 -4.08 20.13 20.00
CA THR A 11 -5.11 19.26 20.59
C THR A 11 -6.29 19.04 19.63
N PHE A 12 -6.72 20.08 18.91
CA PHE A 12 -7.78 19.98 17.90
C PHE A 12 -7.38 19.10 16.70
N THR A 13 -6.13 19.18 16.25
CA THR A 13 -5.67 18.29 15.18
C THR A 13 -5.65 16.83 15.65
N ILE A 14 -5.16 16.58 16.85
CA ILE A 14 -5.11 15.23 17.44
C ILE A 14 -6.51 14.68 17.69
N SER A 15 -7.45 15.52 18.14
CA SER A 15 -8.82 15.12 18.39
C SER A 15 -9.49 14.64 17.11
N ARG A 16 -9.26 15.33 15.99
CA ARG A 16 -9.71 14.91 14.66
C ARG A 16 -9.03 13.62 14.20
N ILE A 17 -7.72 13.49 14.40
CA ILE A 17 -6.96 12.28 14.04
C ILE A 17 -7.48 11.05 14.79
N CYS A 18 -7.72 11.20 16.10
CA CYS A 18 -8.13 10.11 16.97
C CYS A 18 -9.66 9.96 17.05
N GLY A 19 -10.42 10.83 16.38
CA GLY A 19 -11.89 10.94 16.46
C GLY A 19 -12.44 10.95 17.88
N VAL A 20 -11.80 11.73 18.76
CA VAL A 20 -12.25 11.96 20.14
C VAL A 20 -12.57 13.44 20.34
N TYR A 21 -13.25 13.78 21.43
CA TYR A 21 -13.44 15.18 21.82
C TYR A 21 -12.09 15.85 22.14
N PRO A 22 -11.91 17.16 21.85
CA PRO A 22 -10.67 17.88 22.20
C PRO A 22 -10.33 17.84 23.69
N THR A 23 -11.35 17.79 24.55
CA THR A 23 -11.23 17.61 26.00
C THR A 23 -10.58 16.28 26.36
N THR A 24 -10.87 15.21 25.62
CA THR A 24 -10.21 13.91 25.79
C THR A 24 -8.71 14.00 25.54
N VAL A 25 -8.29 14.75 24.51
CA VAL A 25 -6.88 14.97 24.21
C VAL A 25 -6.21 15.82 25.29
N ALA A 26 -6.87 16.88 25.76
CA ALA A 26 -6.38 17.69 26.87
C ALA A 26 -6.18 16.81 28.12
N ASN A 27 -7.15 15.96 28.46
CA ASN A 27 -7.05 15.03 29.58
C ASN A 27 -5.89 14.04 29.45
N TRP A 28 -5.59 13.54 28.24
CA TRP A 28 -4.42 12.67 28.04
C TRP A 28 -3.11 13.40 28.31
N ILE A 29 -3.03 14.66 27.94
CA ILE A 29 -1.84 15.49 28.15
C ILE A 29 -1.70 15.84 29.63
N ASP A 30 -2.79 16.28 30.26
CA ASP A 30 -2.80 16.75 31.65
C ASP A 30 -2.53 15.60 32.63
N LYS A 31 -2.95 14.37 32.30
CA LYS A 31 -2.61 13.15 33.05
C LYS A 31 -1.21 12.60 32.75
N GLY A 32 -0.45 13.25 31.86
CA GLY A 32 0.89 12.82 31.46
C GLY A 32 0.94 11.59 30.55
N SER A 33 -0.22 11.05 30.15
CA SER A 33 -0.30 9.89 29.24
C SER A 33 0.22 10.24 27.84
N LEU A 34 -0.03 11.47 27.36
CA LEU A 34 0.45 11.98 26.08
C LEU A 34 1.44 13.13 26.30
N LYS A 35 2.72 12.90 25.98
CA LYS A 35 3.77 13.92 26.13
C LYS A 35 3.52 15.11 25.20
N ALA A 36 3.55 16.31 25.76
CA ALA A 36 3.33 17.57 25.06
C ALA A 36 4.24 18.67 25.60
N PHE A 37 4.38 19.76 24.85
CA PHE A 37 4.90 21.02 25.34
C PHE A 37 3.82 22.09 25.26
N ILE A 38 3.99 23.16 26.04
CA ILE A 38 3.06 24.30 26.08
C ILE A 38 3.78 25.50 25.46
N THR A 39 3.16 26.14 24.47
CA THR A 39 3.68 27.39 23.90
C THR A 39 3.53 28.54 24.91
N PRO A 40 4.28 29.65 24.79
CA PRO A 40 4.12 30.81 25.67
C PRO A 40 2.68 31.32 25.82
N GLY A 41 1.84 31.21 24.78
CA GLY A 41 0.40 31.55 24.83
C GLY A 41 -0.51 30.50 25.47
N GLY A 42 0.03 29.52 26.19
CA GLY A 42 -0.74 28.49 26.91
C GLY A 42 -1.27 27.33 26.07
N HIS A 43 -1.04 27.31 24.75
CA HIS A 43 -1.53 26.23 23.90
C HIS A 43 -0.67 24.97 23.95
N ARG A 44 -1.31 23.81 24.14
CA ARG A 44 -0.67 22.49 24.09
C ARG A 44 -0.25 22.12 22.67
N ARG A 45 0.93 21.51 22.53
CA ARG A 45 1.52 21.02 21.27
C ARG A 45 2.15 19.66 21.48
N VAL A 46 1.92 18.74 20.55
CA VAL A 46 2.43 17.37 20.62
C VAL A 46 3.27 17.09 19.40
N GLU A 47 4.51 16.67 19.60
CA GLU A 47 5.39 16.27 18.51
C GLU A 47 4.89 14.98 17.86
N ARG A 48 5.17 14.82 16.56
CA ARG A 48 4.74 13.65 15.79
C ARG A 48 5.24 12.33 16.39
N GLY A 49 6.48 12.30 16.85
CA GLY A 49 7.08 11.10 17.46
C GLY A 49 6.35 10.69 18.74
N GLU A 50 6.02 11.65 19.60
CA GLU A 50 5.31 11.40 20.86
C GLU A 50 3.86 10.95 20.65
N LEU A 51 3.15 11.57 19.70
CA LEU A 51 1.82 11.12 19.31
C LEU A 51 1.86 9.67 18.80
N PHE A 52 2.84 9.33 17.95
CA PHE A 52 2.95 7.99 17.40
C PHE A 52 3.24 6.94 18.48
N LYS A 53 4.16 7.24 19.42
CA LYS A 53 4.44 6.37 20.58
C LYS A 53 3.19 6.15 21.43
N PHE A 54 2.43 7.20 21.71
CA PHE A 54 1.19 7.13 22.48
C PHE A 54 0.15 6.23 21.81
N LEU A 55 -0.13 6.45 20.52
CA LEU A 55 -1.12 5.65 19.79
C LEU A 55 -0.76 4.17 19.74
N LYS A 56 0.52 3.85 19.54
CA LYS A 56 1.03 2.47 19.59
C LYS A 56 0.89 1.86 20.98
N LYS A 57 1.23 2.61 22.04
CA LYS A 57 1.20 2.14 23.44
C LYS A 57 -0.20 1.79 23.91
N TYR A 58 -1.19 2.63 23.61
CA TYR A 58 -2.56 2.47 24.12
C TYR A 58 -3.50 1.78 23.14
N ASN A 59 -2.97 1.24 22.04
CA ASN A 59 -3.73 0.62 20.96
C ASN A 59 -4.92 1.47 20.49
N VAL A 60 -4.76 2.80 20.54
CA VAL A 60 -5.77 3.77 20.12
C VAL A 60 -5.81 3.71 18.61
N THR A 61 -6.66 2.81 18.11
CA THR A 61 -6.99 2.72 16.70
C THR A 61 -7.73 4.01 16.39
N ALA A 62 -7.18 4.84 15.48
CA ALA A 62 -7.97 5.92 14.89
C ALA A 62 -9.32 5.31 14.47
N PRO A 63 -10.47 5.92 14.77
CA PRO A 63 -11.78 5.35 14.47
C PRO A 63 -11.79 4.86 13.04
N GLN A 64 -12.45 3.72 12.77
CA GLN A 64 -12.32 2.95 11.53
C GLN A 64 -12.43 3.77 10.22
N GLY A 65 -12.99 4.98 10.24
CA GLY A 65 -13.05 5.91 9.10
C GLY A 65 -11.91 6.92 8.93
N LEU A 66 -10.90 6.95 9.81
CA LEU A 66 -9.87 8.01 9.86
C LEU A 66 -8.44 7.49 9.95
N ILE A 67 -8.22 6.28 9.44
CA ILE A 67 -6.92 5.96 8.84
C ILE A 67 -6.76 7.03 7.75
N VAL A 68 -5.99 8.08 8.04
CA VAL A 68 -5.19 8.74 7.01
C VAL A 68 -4.39 7.57 6.47
N ARG A 69 -4.95 6.90 5.43
CA ARG A 69 -4.20 6.02 4.58
C ARG A 69 -3.03 6.93 4.31
N ARG A 70 -1.82 6.55 4.78
CA ARG A 70 -0.59 6.92 4.06
C ARG A 70 -1.06 6.96 2.63
N ARG A 71 -0.85 8.05 1.87
CA ARG A 71 -0.95 7.96 0.42
C ARG A 71 0.03 6.84 0.07
N ARG A 72 -0.46 5.59 0.18
CA ARG A 72 0.18 4.39 -0.27
C ARG A 72 0.17 4.75 -1.73
N LYS A 73 1.38 4.96 -2.27
CA LYS A 73 1.53 4.95 -3.71
C LYS A 73 0.66 3.79 -4.19
N ARG A 74 -0.18 4.07 -5.20
CA ARG A 74 -1.04 3.06 -5.79
C ARG A 74 -0.19 1.81 -5.96
N LYS A 75 -0.63 0.68 -5.40
CA LYS A 75 0.18 -0.52 -5.50
C LYS A 75 0.34 -0.82 -6.98
N ARG A 76 1.57 -1.08 -7.38
CA ARG A 76 1.91 -1.34 -8.78
C ARG A 76 1.75 -2.83 -9.06
N ILE A 77 0.89 -3.17 -10.00
CA ILE A 77 0.60 -4.54 -10.41
C ILE A 77 1.02 -4.70 -11.87
N LEU A 78 1.79 -5.74 -12.16
CA LEU A 78 2.09 -6.17 -13.52
C LEU A 78 1.26 -7.43 -13.81
N VAL A 79 0.50 -7.44 -14.89
CA VAL A 79 -0.22 -8.62 -15.38
C VAL A 79 0.51 -9.17 -16.59
N VAL A 80 0.82 -10.47 -16.61
CA VAL A 80 1.58 -11.13 -17.67
C VAL A 80 0.78 -12.32 -18.18
N ASP A 81 0.29 -12.20 -19.41
CA ASP A 81 -0.57 -13.19 -20.07
C ASP A 81 -0.60 -12.87 -21.58
N ASP A 82 -0.52 -13.87 -22.45
CA ASP A 82 -0.51 -13.64 -23.90
C ASP A 82 -1.93 -13.45 -24.49
N ASP A 83 -2.97 -13.90 -23.77
CA ASP A 83 -4.37 -13.74 -24.11
C ASP A 83 -4.91 -12.36 -23.68
N ASN A 84 -5.29 -11.57 -24.68
CA ASN A 84 -5.85 -10.25 -24.47
C ASN A 84 -7.18 -10.25 -23.71
N ASN A 85 -8.00 -11.29 -23.83
CA ASN A 85 -9.29 -11.41 -23.15
C ASN A 85 -9.09 -11.68 -21.65
N VAL A 86 -8.15 -12.57 -21.32
CA VAL A 86 -7.77 -12.86 -19.93
C VAL A 86 -7.15 -11.60 -19.29
N MET A 87 -6.18 -10.96 -19.95
CA MET A 87 -5.60 -9.70 -19.48
C MET A 87 -6.65 -8.62 -19.22
N LYS A 88 -7.55 -8.36 -20.19
CA LYS A 88 -8.62 -7.35 -20.03
C LYS A 88 -9.54 -7.68 -18.85
N SER A 89 -9.85 -8.95 -18.66
CA SER A 89 -10.70 -9.40 -17.55
C SER A 89 -10.02 -9.16 -16.20
N ILE A 90 -8.75 -9.54 -16.06
CA ILE A 90 -7.95 -9.30 -14.86
C ILE A 90 -7.84 -7.80 -14.57
N VAL A 91 -7.50 -6.99 -15.58
CA VAL A 91 -7.39 -5.53 -15.44
C VAL A 91 -8.73 -4.95 -14.96
N LYS A 92 -9.85 -5.32 -15.59
CA LYS A 92 -11.19 -4.85 -15.20
C LYS A 92 -11.55 -5.23 -13.76
N ILE A 93 -11.19 -6.43 -13.31
CA ILE A 93 -11.39 -6.87 -11.92
C ILE A 93 -10.56 -6.00 -10.96
N LEU A 94 -9.30 -5.75 -11.29
CA LEU A 94 -8.40 -4.94 -10.46
C LEU A 94 -8.84 -3.46 -10.42
N GLU A 95 -9.28 -2.90 -11.54
CA GLU A 95 -9.76 -1.52 -11.65
C GLU A 95 -11.08 -1.30 -10.88
N ASN A 96 -11.96 -2.31 -10.84
CA ASN A 96 -13.22 -2.27 -10.07
C ASN A 96 -13.03 -2.47 -8.57
N SER A 97 -11.81 -2.72 -8.09
CA SER A 97 -11.51 -2.83 -6.66
C SER A 97 -11.69 -1.49 -5.94
N ILE A 98 -12.05 -1.56 -4.65
CA ILE A 98 -12.09 -0.38 -3.76
C ILE A 98 -10.68 0.23 -3.60
N GLU A 99 -9.62 -0.56 -3.77
CA GLU A 99 -8.23 -0.07 -3.81
C GLU A 99 -7.86 0.41 -5.22
N LYS A 100 -7.21 1.57 -5.32
CA LYS A 100 -6.68 2.08 -6.60
C LYS A 100 -5.28 1.52 -6.86
N TYR A 101 -5.17 0.72 -7.91
CA TYR A 101 -3.90 0.20 -8.42
C TYR A 101 -3.34 1.05 -9.56
N GLU A 102 -2.05 0.89 -9.82
CA GLU A 102 -1.40 1.28 -11.06
C GLU A 102 -1.03 -0.02 -11.76
N ILE A 103 -1.55 -0.24 -12.96
CA ILE A 103 -1.51 -1.54 -13.62
C ILE A 103 -0.79 -1.37 -14.96
N LEU A 104 0.17 -2.24 -15.23
CA LEU A 104 0.73 -2.46 -16.56
C LEU A 104 0.52 -3.92 -16.97
N THR A 105 0.52 -4.16 -18.27
CA THR A 105 0.41 -5.49 -18.85
C THR A 105 1.65 -5.86 -19.64
N ALA A 106 1.97 -7.14 -19.70
CA ALA A 106 2.97 -7.72 -20.57
C ALA A 106 2.39 -8.95 -21.28
N ARG A 107 2.77 -9.17 -22.54
CA ARG A 107 2.29 -10.31 -23.35
C ARG A 107 3.25 -11.48 -23.42
N ASP A 108 4.46 -11.31 -22.90
CA ASP A 108 5.51 -12.32 -22.91
C ASP A 108 6.49 -12.10 -21.75
N GLY A 109 7.34 -13.11 -21.51
CA GLY A 109 8.34 -13.08 -20.44
C GLY A 109 9.43 -12.01 -20.61
N PHE A 110 9.75 -11.61 -21.84
CA PHE A 110 10.77 -10.59 -22.12
C PHE A 110 10.27 -9.20 -21.73
N GLN A 111 9.08 -8.83 -22.21
CA GLN A 111 8.38 -7.60 -21.84
C GLN A 111 8.13 -7.55 -20.33
N ALA A 112 7.72 -8.68 -19.72
CA ALA A 112 7.56 -8.77 -18.28
C ALA A 112 8.86 -8.46 -17.53
N GLY A 113 9.98 -9.02 -17.98
CA GLY A 113 11.30 -8.76 -17.43
C GLY A 113 11.71 -7.28 -17.50
N GLN A 114 11.48 -6.62 -18.64
CA GLN A 114 11.74 -5.20 -18.80
C GLN A 114 10.89 -4.36 -17.83
N LEU A 115 9.58 -4.59 -17.82
CA LEU A 115 8.65 -3.85 -16.97
C LEU A 115 8.92 -4.09 -15.48
N VAL A 116 9.38 -5.26 -15.06
CA VAL A 116 9.78 -5.48 -13.67
C VAL A 116 10.88 -4.51 -13.22
N SER A 117 11.83 -4.18 -14.11
CA SER A 117 12.92 -3.24 -13.81
C SER A 117 12.46 -1.78 -13.81
N ASP A 118 11.67 -1.39 -14.81
CA ASP A 118 11.25 0.00 -15.03
C ASP A 118 10.09 0.39 -14.12
N PHE A 119 9.05 -0.45 -14.10
CA PHE A 119 7.82 -0.22 -13.34
C PHE A 119 7.97 -0.60 -11.87
N LYS A 120 8.87 -1.52 -11.52
CA LYS A 120 9.08 -2.00 -10.13
C LYS A 120 7.75 -2.40 -9.46
N PRO A 121 7.02 -3.39 -10.02
CA PRO A 121 5.76 -3.84 -9.46
C PRO A 121 5.94 -4.40 -8.05
N GLU A 122 4.92 -4.27 -7.21
CA GLU A 122 4.85 -4.95 -5.91
C GLU A 122 4.25 -6.35 -6.05
N ILE A 123 3.39 -6.52 -7.05
CA ILE A 123 2.70 -7.77 -7.37
C ILE A 123 2.83 -8.03 -8.87
N VAL A 124 3.18 -9.26 -9.23
CA VAL A 124 3.09 -9.77 -10.60
C VAL A 124 2.01 -10.85 -10.63
N VAL A 125 1.02 -10.67 -11.49
CA VAL A 125 0.07 -11.72 -11.87
C VAL A 125 0.64 -12.35 -13.13
N LEU A 126 0.97 -13.64 -13.08
CA LEU A 126 1.70 -14.32 -14.15
C LEU A 126 0.96 -15.58 -14.55
N ASP A 127 0.62 -15.70 -15.83
CA ASP A 127 0.28 -16.99 -16.41
C ASP A 127 1.52 -17.88 -16.49
N ILE A 128 1.40 -19.11 -16.00
CA ILE A 128 2.47 -20.11 -16.08
C ILE A 128 2.55 -20.68 -17.51
N MET A 129 1.45 -20.74 -18.25
CA MET A 129 1.38 -21.38 -19.57
C MET A 129 1.61 -20.40 -20.73
N LEU A 130 2.62 -19.53 -20.60
CA LEU A 130 2.99 -18.62 -21.67
C LEU A 130 3.65 -19.37 -22.85
N PRO A 131 3.25 -19.09 -24.10
CA PRO A 131 3.91 -19.64 -25.28
C PRO A 131 5.38 -19.23 -25.36
N GLY A 132 6.25 -20.20 -25.65
CA GLY A 132 7.66 -19.94 -25.96
C GLY A 132 8.55 -19.60 -24.75
N VAL A 133 8.02 -19.56 -23.52
CA VAL A 133 8.80 -19.38 -22.29
C VAL A 133 8.27 -20.28 -21.17
N ASP A 134 9.17 -20.81 -20.35
CA ASP A 134 8.76 -21.49 -19.11
C ASP A 134 8.37 -20.44 -18.05
N GLY A 135 7.09 -20.39 -17.68
CA GLY A 135 6.57 -19.46 -16.67
C GLY A 135 7.25 -19.58 -15.30
N PHE A 136 7.78 -20.76 -14.96
CA PHE A 136 8.58 -20.93 -13.74
C PHE A 136 9.96 -20.26 -13.85
N SER A 137 10.59 -20.34 -15.02
CA SER A 137 11.82 -19.63 -15.31
C SER A 137 11.62 -18.10 -15.23
N VAL A 138 10.50 -17.58 -15.73
CA VAL A 138 10.12 -16.16 -15.58
C VAL A 138 9.98 -15.79 -14.10
N CYS A 139 9.28 -16.61 -13.30
CA CYS A 139 9.19 -16.41 -11.84
C CYS A 139 10.56 -16.32 -11.18
N ALA A 140 11.45 -17.27 -11.50
CA ALA A 140 12.78 -17.34 -10.93
C ALA A 140 13.60 -16.07 -11.26
N GLU A 141 13.56 -15.60 -12.51
CA GLU A 141 14.23 -14.37 -12.93
C GLU A 141 13.70 -13.13 -12.23
N ILE A 142 12.37 -13.00 -12.09
CA ILE A 142 11.75 -11.89 -11.33
C ILE A 142 12.22 -11.92 -9.86
N LYS A 143 12.26 -13.10 -9.24
CA LYS A 143 12.70 -13.27 -7.85
C LYS A 143 14.18 -13.00 -7.64
N LYS A 144 15.05 -13.33 -8.61
CA LYS A 144 16.46 -12.96 -8.58
C LYS A 144 16.65 -11.44 -8.55
N ARG A 145 15.83 -10.69 -9.31
CA ARG A 145 15.89 -9.22 -9.35
C ARG A 145 15.33 -8.57 -8.08
N SER A 146 14.25 -9.12 -7.54
CA SER A 146 13.68 -8.65 -6.27
C SER A 146 12.86 -9.73 -5.58
N ALA A 147 13.41 -10.27 -4.49
CA ALA A 147 12.73 -11.27 -3.66
C ALA A 147 11.44 -10.73 -3.01
N ALA A 148 11.32 -9.40 -2.88
CA ALA A 148 10.20 -8.72 -2.26
C ALA A 148 8.92 -8.73 -3.11
N ILE A 149 9.05 -8.84 -4.44
CA ILE A 149 7.90 -8.89 -5.36
C ILE A 149 7.05 -10.11 -5.05
N LYS A 150 5.73 -9.94 -4.89
CA LYS A 150 4.80 -11.06 -4.74
C LYS A 150 4.36 -11.53 -6.11
N ILE A 151 4.28 -12.84 -6.32
CA ILE A 151 3.86 -13.42 -7.59
C ILE A 151 2.58 -14.21 -7.31
N LEU A 152 1.51 -13.88 -8.02
CA LEU A 152 0.29 -14.67 -8.11
C LEU A 152 0.35 -15.41 -9.43
N ALA A 153 0.64 -16.70 -9.37
CA ALA A 153 0.58 -17.55 -10.54
C ALA A 153 -0.87 -17.89 -10.89
N ILE A 154 -1.22 -17.77 -12.16
CA ILE A 154 -2.49 -18.20 -12.74
C ILE A 154 -2.17 -19.26 -13.79
N THR A 155 -3.10 -20.20 -13.97
CA THR A 155 -3.04 -21.21 -15.03
C THR A 155 -4.48 -21.53 -15.40
N GLY A 156 -4.76 -21.63 -16.70
CA GLY A 156 -6.07 -22.02 -17.21
C GLY A 156 -5.93 -23.21 -18.15
N PHE A 157 -6.46 -24.36 -17.76
CA PHE A 157 -6.45 -25.54 -18.64
C PHE A 157 -7.59 -25.41 -19.65
N ASP A 158 -7.26 -25.19 -20.92
CA ASP A 158 -8.24 -25.16 -22.01
C ASP A 158 -8.56 -26.60 -22.43
N SER A 159 -9.67 -27.12 -21.91
CA SER A 159 -10.25 -28.40 -22.34
C SER A 159 -11.47 -28.18 -23.24
N PRO A 160 -11.85 -29.17 -24.08
CA PRO A 160 -13.06 -29.09 -24.90
C PRO A 160 -14.32 -28.80 -24.08
N GLU A 161 -14.38 -29.22 -22.82
CA GLU A 161 -15.50 -28.98 -21.91
C GLU A 161 -15.56 -27.55 -21.35
N THR A 162 -14.46 -26.80 -21.43
CA THR A 162 -14.36 -25.41 -20.95
C THR A 162 -14.52 -24.37 -22.05
N ARG A 163 -14.67 -24.78 -23.31
CA ARG A 163 -14.97 -23.89 -24.43
C ARG A 163 -16.48 -23.70 -24.52
N GLU A 164 -16.97 -22.54 -24.08
CA GLU A 164 -18.35 -22.08 -24.34
C GLU A 164 -18.62 -21.88 -25.83
#